data_AF-A0A430S1R7-F1
#
_entry.id   AF-A0A430S1R7-F1
#
_cell.length_a   1.000
_cell.length_b   1.000
_cell.length_c   1.000
_cell.angle_alpha   90.00
_cell.angle_beta   90.00
_cell.angle_gamma   90.00
#
_symmetry.space_group_name_H-M   'P 1'
#
loop_
_entity.id
_entity.type
_entity.pdbx_description
1 polymer ?
#
loop_
_entity_poly.entity_id
_entity_poly.type
_entity_poly.pdbx_seq_one_letter_code
_entity_poly.pdbx_strand_id
1 'polypeptide(L)'
;MEYDELPFAKAKAMAVKVLEDGYGDAVVLKDERGLYALYYFYGFQAPPPDALPHWMEGPKSDLAEVRSPYEMKRFLEEQGEMDYLNDVD
;
A
#
# COMPACT_ATOMS: atom_id res chain seq x y z
N MET A 1 0.49 -6.77 -15.63
CA MET A 1 0.43 -5.37 -15.19
C MET A 1 1.19 -5.35 -13.89
N GLU A 2 2.22 -4.52 -13.79
CA GLU A 2 3.00 -4.39 -12.57
C GLU A 2 2.23 -3.41 -11.66
N TYR A 3 1.80 -3.89 -10.49
CA TYR A 3 0.91 -3.12 -9.62
C TYR A 3 1.63 -2.02 -8.83
N ASP A 4 2.96 -2.12 -8.73
CA ASP A 4 3.87 -1.11 -8.19
C ASP A 4 3.93 0.17 -9.04
N GLU A 5 3.59 0.10 -10.33
CA GLU A 5 3.45 1.27 -11.20
C GLU A 5 2.01 1.82 -11.28
N LEU A 6 1.09 1.33 -10.44
CA LEU A 6 -0.32 1.72 -10.52
C LEU A 6 -0.59 3.01 -9.71
N PRO A 7 -1.05 4.10 -10.36
CA PRO A 7 -1.36 5.35 -9.66
C PRO A 7 -2.47 5.18 -8.63
N PHE A 8 -2.34 5.86 -7.49
CA PHE A 8 -3.23 5.75 -6.33
C PHE A 8 -4.72 5.85 -6.70
N ALA A 9 -5.14 6.85 -7.49
CA ALA A 9 -6.53 7.01 -7.88
C ALA A 9 -7.06 5.81 -8.69
N LYS A 10 -6.22 5.23 -9.55
CA LYS A 10 -6.58 4.06 -10.36
C LYS A 10 -6.60 2.79 -9.51
N ALA A 11 -5.62 2.62 -8.62
CA ALA A 11 -5.60 1.53 -7.65
C ALA A 11 -6.84 1.55 -6.77
N LYS A 12 -7.19 2.71 -6.19
CA LYS A 12 -8.37 2.90 -5.33
C LYS A 12 -9.67 2.60 -6.07
N ALA A 13 -9.77 2.94 -7.35
CA ALA A 13 -10.93 2.60 -8.19
C ALA A 13 -11.08 1.09 -8.48
N MET A 14 -9.99 0.33 -8.42
CA MET A 14 -9.96 -1.13 -8.65
C MET A 14 -10.00 -1.94 -7.34
N ALA A 15 -9.98 -1.28 -6.20
CA ALA A 15 -9.76 -1.90 -4.90
C ALA A 15 -10.93 -2.82 -4.50
N VAL A 16 -10.60 -4.01 -4.03
CA VAL A 16 -11.56 -4.89 -3.34
C VAL A 16 -11.70 -4.50 -1.87
N LYS A 17 -10.68 -3.85 -1.30
CA LYS A 17 -10.65 -3.31 0.06
C LYS A 17 -9.63 -2.17 0.14
N VAL A 18 -9.91 -1.19 0.98
CA VAL A 18 -8.92 -0.19 1.42
C VAL A 18 -8.86 -0.24 2.95
N LEU A 19 -7.65 -0.26 3.50
CA LEU A 19 -7.40 -0.09 4.94
C LEU A 19 -6.77 1.29 5.13
N GLU A 20 -7.36 2.11 6.00
CA GLU A 20 -6.94 3.48 6.28
C GLU A 20 -6.78 3.60 7.81
N ASP A 21 -5.59 3.98 8.27
CA ASP A 21 -5.27 4.07 9.72
C ASP A 21 -4.71 5.42 10.15
N GLY A 22 -4.71 6.41 9.25
CA GLY A 22 -4.19 7.76 9.49
C GLY A 22 -2.66 7.86 9.39
N TYR A 23 -1.94 6.75 9.24
CA TYR A 23 -0.54 6.75 8.83
C TYR A 23 -0.42 6.59 7.31
N GLY A 24 -1.31 5.81 6.70
CA GLY A 24 -1.37 5.62 5.26
C GLY A 24 -2.64 4.90 4.79
N ASP A 25 -2.60 4.50 3.51
CA ASP A 25 -3.60 3.63 2.88
C ASP A 25 -2.94 2.32 2.45
N ALA A 26 -3.61 1.19 2.69
CA ALA A 26 -3.34 -0.07 2.01
C ALA A 26 -4.48 -0.35 1.03
N VAL A 27 -4.21 -0.19 -0.25
CA VAL A 27 -5.16 -0.45 -1.34
C VAL A 27 -5.00 -1.90 -1.78
N VAL A 28 -6.03 -2.72 -1.54
CA VAL A 28 -5.98 -4.15 -1.83
C VAL A 28 -6.63 -4.44 -3.18
N LEU A 29 -5.87 -5.04 -4.08
CA LEU A 29 -6.28 -5.53 -5.39
C LEU A 29 -6.39 -7.06 -5.37
N LYS A 30 -7.15 -7.61 -6.32
CA LYS A 30 -7.30 -9.06 -6.50
C LYS A 30 -7.15 -9.44 -7.96
N ASP A 31 -6.34 -10.47 -8.22
CA ASP A 31 -6.26 -11.14 -9.53
C ASP A 31 -6.35 -12.67 -9.37
N GLU A 32 -6.00 -13.39 -10.44
CA GLU A 32 -6.00 -14.86 -10.47
C GLU A 32 -4.95 -15.50 -9.54
N ARG A 33 -3.92 -14.75 -9.15
CA ARG A 33 -2.80 -15.23 -8.31
C ARG A 33 -3.04 -14.97 -6.82
N GLY A 34 -3.89 -13.99 -6.48
CA GLY A 34 -4.28 -13.73 -5.10
C GLY A 34 -4.59 -12.26 -4.84
N LEU A 35 -4.40 -11.86 -3.58
CA LEU A 35 -4.57 -10.50 -3.11
C LEU A 35 -3.22 -9.78 -3.06
N TYR A 36 -3.19 -8.54 -3.52
CA TYR A 36 -2.01 -7.68 -3.47
C TYR A 36 -2.36 -6.40 -2.74
N ALA A 37 -1.58 -6.04 -1.72
CA ALA A 37 -1.74 -4.80 -0.97
C ALA A 37 -0.70 -3.78 -1.43
N LEU A 38 -1.18 -2.63 -1.89
CA LEU A 38 -0.39 -1.48 -2.30
C LEU A 38 -0.40 -0.45 -1.16
N TYR A 39 0.74 -0.21 -0.55
CA TYR A 39 0.87 0.66 0.62
C TYR A 39 1.32 2.06 0.20
N TYR A 40 0.58 3.06 0.64
CA TYR A 40 0.86 4.47 0.44
C TYR A 40 1.08 5.12 1.81
N PHE A 41 2.34 5.38 2.18
CA PHE A 41 2.69 5.99 3.46
C PHE A 41 2.75 7.51 3.30
N TYR A 42 1.88 8.23 4.01
CA TYR A 42 1.71 9.67 3.76
C TYR A 42 1.49 10.47 5.04
N GLY A 43 1.48 9.80 6.20
CA GLY A 43 1.26 10.42 7.51
C GLY A 43 -0.02 11.25 7.53
N PHE A 44 0.13 12.56 7.75
CA PHE A 44 -1.01 13.47 7.93
C PHE A 44 -1.60 14.05 6.62
N GLN A 45 -1.11 13.64 5.44
CA GLN A 45 -1.56 14.19 4.15
C GLN A 45 -2.09 13.10 3.23
N ALA A 46 -3.18 13.29 2.52
CA ALA A 46 -3.63 12.27 1.56
C ALA A 46 -2.64 12.12 0.38
N PRO A 47 -2.44 10.93 -0.19
CA PRO A 47 -1.54 10.74 -1.30
C PRO A 47 -2.15 11.38 -2.55
N PRO A 48 -1.35 12.07 -3.39
CA PRO A 48 -1.87 12.66 -4.61
C PRO A 48 -2.39 11.57 -5.57
N PRO A 49 -3.34 11.88 -6.46
CA PRO A 49 -3.99 10.89 -7.33
C PRO A 49 -3.04 10.05 -8.18
N ASP A 50 -1.88 10.62 -8.53
CA ASP A 50 -0.81 10.06 -9.34
C ASP A 50 0.31 9.39 -8.53
N ALA A 51 0.24 9.40 -7.19
CA ALA A 51 1.22 8.73 -6.34
C ALA A 51 1.32 7.24 -6.67
N LEU A 52 2.55 6.73 -6.69
CA LEU A 52 2.84 5.30 -6.76
C LEU A 52 2.91 4.71 -5.33
N PRO A 53 2.64 3.40 -5.17
CA PRO A 53 2.81 2.75 -3.89
C PRO A 53 4.26 2.80 -3.44
N HIS A 54 4.45 3.01 -2.15
CA HIS A 54 5.78 2.95 -1.52
C HIS A 54 6.22 1.50 -1.32
N TRP A 55 5.25 0.61 -1.14
CA TRP A 55 5.49 -0.81 -0.95
C TRP A 55 4.35 -1.64 -1.52
N MET A 56 4.69 -2.84 -2.00
CA MET A 56 3.72 -3.83 -2.42
C MET A 56 3.94 -5.12 -1.64
N GLU A 57 2.86 -5.70 -1.12
CA GLU A 57 2.87 -7.01 -0.48
C GLU A 57 1.91 -7.95 -1.21
N GLY A 58 2.36 -9.18 -1.47
CA GLY A 58 1.53 -10.24 -2.02
C GLY A 58 2.33 -11.22 -2.88
N PRO A 59 1.65 -12.21 -3.48
CA PRO A 59 0.23 -12.49 -3.31
C PRO A 59 -0.10 -13.01 -1.89
N LYS A 60 -1.28 -12.65 -1.37
CA LYS A 60 -1.89 -13.17 -0.14
C LYS A 60 -3.11 -14.02 -0.46
N SER A 61 -3.41 -14.98 0.41
CA SER A 61 -4.55 -15.88 0.23
C SER A 61 -5.84 -15.31 0.84
N ASP A 62 -5.73 -14.51 1.91
CA ASP A 62 -6.84 -13.91 2.65
C ASP A 62 -6.60 -12.42 2.93
N LEU A 63 -7.69 -11.62 3.00
CA LEU A 63 -7.65 -10.23 3.43
C LEU A 63 -7.18 -10.08 4.88
N ALA A 64 -7.42 -11.08 5.73
CA ALA A 64 -6.97 -11.08 7.12
C ALA A 64 -5.43 -11.15 7.27
N GLU A 65 -4.71 -11.54 6.22
CA GLU A 65 -3.24 -11.55 6.20
C GLU A 65 -2.62 -10.20 5.82
N VAL A 66 -3.45 -9.26 5.34
CA VAL A 66 -3.00 -7.92 4.95
C VAL A 66 -2.83 -7.07 6.20
N ARG A 67 -1.62 -6.56 6.41
CA ARG A 67 -1.30 -5.65 7.53
C ARG A 67 -1.94 -4.27 7.29
N SER A 68 -2.26 -3.57 8.36
CA SER A 68 -2.53 -2.13 8.27
C SER A 68 -1.27 -1.36 7.83
N PRO A 69 -1.41 -0.15 7.25
CA PRO A 69 -0.27 0.68 6.85
C PRO A 69 0.78 0.89 7.96
N TYR A 70 0.36 1.21 9.18
CA TYR A 70 1.27 1.38 10.32
C TYR A 70 1.99 0.07 10.68
N GLU A 71 1.27 -1.06 10.73
CA GLU A 71 1.88 -2.37 10.99
C GLU A 71 2.90 -2.77 9.91
N MET A 72 2.60 -2.50 8.64
CA MET A 72 3.53 -2.73 7.53
C MET A 72 4.77 -1.86 7.67
N LYS A 73 4.61 -0.57 7.97
CA LYS A 73 5.75 0.31 8.23
C LYS A 73 6.63 -0.25 9.34
N ARG A 74 6.05 -0.59 10.49
CA ARG A 74 6.79 -1.16 11.63
C ARG A 74 7.53 -2.44 11.25
N PHE A 75 6.88 -3.31 10.48
CA PHE A 75 7.51 -4.52 9.95
C PHE A 75 8.73 -4.19 9.07
N LEU A 76 8.60 -3.24 8.13
CA LEU A 76 9.70 -2.81 7.27
C LEU A 76 10.87 -2.23 8.08
N GLU A 77 10.60 -1.38 9.08
CA GLU A 77 11.65 -0.87 9.99
C GLU A 77 12.43 -1.99 10.68
N GLU A 78 11.72 -3.01 11.18
CA GLU A 78 12.31 -4.16 11.86
C GLU A 78 13.15 -5.02 10.91
N GLN A 79 12.85 -5.00 9.61
CA GLN A 79 13.66 -5.65 8.56
C GLN A 79 14.84 -4.78 8.08
N GLY A 80 14.99 -3.55 8.58
CA GLY A 80 16.07 -2.63 8.19
C GLY A 80 15.73 -1.74 6.99
N GLU A 81 14.48 -1.73 6.53
CA GLU A 81 13.97 -0.88 5.46
C GLU A 81 13.57 0.49 6.05
N MET A 82 14.50 1.46 6.07
CA MET A 82 14.35 2.69 6.86
C MET A 82 13.62 3.85 6.17
N ASP A 83 13.70 3.99 4.83
CA ASP A 83 13.44 5.27 4.16
C ASP A 83 12.35 5.21 3.06
N TYR A 84 11.10 4.98 3.43
CA TYR A 84 9.94 5.13 2.52
C TYR A 84 9.04 6.31 2.90
N LEU A 85 9.57 7.35 3.54
CA LEU A 85 8.94 8.65 3.44
C LEU A 85 9.31 9.16 2.06
N ASN A 86 8.39 9.09 1.09
CA ASN A 86 8.56 9.79 -0.17
C ASN A 86 8.95 11.23 0.18
N ASP A 87 10.13 11.66 -0.28
CA ASP A 87 10.38 13.07 -0.53
C ASP A 87 9.29 13.52 -1.51
N VAL A 88 8.22 14.09 -0.96
CA VAL A 88 7.23 14.85 -1.72
C VAL A 88 7.90 16.18 -2.07
N ASP A 89 8.78 16.13 -3.08
CA ASP A 89 9.32 17.30 -3.79
C ASP A 89 8.35 17.73 -4.91
#